data_AF-A0A6S7J5G5-F1
#
_entry.id   AF-A0A6S7J5G5-F1
#
_cell.length_a   1.000
_cell.length_b   1.000
_cell.length_c   1.000
_cell.angle_alpha   90.00
_cell.angle_beta   90.00
_cell.angle_gamma   90.00
#
_symmetry.space_group_name_H-M   'P 1'
#
loop_
_entity.id
_entity.type
_entity.pdbx_description
1 polymer ?
#
loop_
_entity_poly.entity_id
_entity_poly.type
_entity_poly.pdbx_seq_one_letter_code
_entity_poly.pdbx_strand_id
1 'polypeptide(L)'
;MGWALKTTKRRPRFGKNVKGYLIEKFQAGETSGNKADPRTVSREMKFKKDGNGKLFFQPDEWKTAQQIKSFFSRYSATLRRQQIGVVGEEEEKEQELTEEDMEAWETEATLQDLRDAIYSQMRQEHPIQVGEINICDLSLAGKLQNLKIVQLKTVSSELGSNIQGSQARKKSFLEPLEEFAKSCKCRK
;
A
#
# COMPACT_ATOMS: atom_id res chain seq x y z
N MET A 1 -17.39 -10.63 -18.63
CA MET A 1 -17.13 -9.52 -17.70
C MET A 1 -15.63 -9.33 -17.58
N GLY A 2 -15.06 -8.36 -18.31
CA GLY A 2 -13.63 -8.10 -18.34
C GLY A 2 -13.21 -7.22 -17.16
N TRP A 3 -12.32 -7.72 -16.31
CA TRP A 3 -11.74 -6.95 -15.21
C TRP A 3 -10.53 -6.17 -15.72
N ALA A 4 -10.76 -4.98 -16.28
CA ALA A 4 -9.68 -4.03 -16.49
C ALA A 4 -9.30 -3.43 -15.13
N LEU A 5 -8.25 -3.95 -14.50
CA LEU A 5 -7.70 -3.35 -13.27
C LEU A 5 -7.30 -1.91 -13.57
N LYS A 6 -7.66 -0.98 -12.67
CA LYS A 6 -7.23 0.42 -12.79
C LYS A 6 -5.71 0.44 -12.93
N THR A 7 -5.21 1.18 -13.93
CA THR A 7 -3.77 1.34 -14.14
C THR A 7 -3.14 1.97 -12.92
N THR A 8 -2.44 1.16 -12.14
CA THR A 8 -1.64 1.61 -11.01
C THR A 8 -0.40 2.31 -11.55
N LYS A 9 -0.27 3.60 -11.27
CA LYS A 9 0.87 4.41 -11.69
C LYS A 9 2.13 3.84 -11.02
N ARG A 10 3.06 3.28 -11.81
CA ARG A 10 4.36 2.85 -11.29
C ARG A 10 5.03 4.04 -10.61
N ARG A 11 5.55 3.83 -9.40
CA ARG A 11 6.34 4.87 -8.73
C ARG A 11 7.64 5.03 -9.50
N PRO A 12 7.97 6.24 -9.97
CA PRO A 12 9.23 6.48 -10.65
C PRO A 12 10.38 6.22 -9.67
N ARG A 13 11.42 5.57 -10.20
CA ARG A 13 12.68 5.29 -9.49
C ARG A 13 13.27 6.59 -8.94
N PHE A 14 14.11 6.51 -7.91
CA PHE A 14 14.78 7.70 -7.43
C PHE A 14 15.83 8.11 -8.47
N GLY A 15 15.78 9.37 -8.92
CA GLY A 15 16.84 9.91 -9.78
C GLY A 15 18.18 9.90 -9.06
N LYS A 16 19.28 9.83 -9.81
CA LYS A 16 20.65 9.79 -9.25
C LYS A 16 20.92 10.98 -8.31
N ASN A 17 20.47 12.17 -8.69
CA ASN A 17 20.58 13.39 -7.89
C ASN A 17 19.87 13.26 -6.53
N VAL A 18 18.66 12.66 -6.53
CA VAL A 18 17.88 12.44 -5.31
C VAL A 18 18.58 11.42 -4.42
N LYS A 19 19.06 10.31 -4.98
CA LYS A 19 19.78 9.27 -4.24
C LYS A 19 21.04 9.85 -3.57
N GLY A 20 21.88 10.54 -4.34
CA GLY A 20 23.11 11.15 -3.84
C GLY A 20 22.85 12.13 -2.69
N TYR A 21 21.84 13.00 -2.84
CA TYR A 21 21.47 13.94 -1.78
C TYR A 21 20.96 13.26 -0.51
N LEU A 22 20.15 12.20 -0.63
CA LEU A 22 19.66 11.48 0.54
C LEU A 22 20.79 10.73 1.25
N ILE A 23 21.75 10.16 0.51
CA ILE A 23 22.93 9.54 1.08
C ILE A 23 23.80 10.58 1.81
N GLU A 24 24.07 11.73 1.18
CA GLU A 24 24.80 12.86 1.78
C GLU A 24 24.15 13.28 3.11
N LYS A 25 22.83 13.45 3.13
CA LYS A 25 22.07 13.82 4.34
C LYS A 25 22.09 12.74 5.41
N PHE A 26 22.10 11.47 5.02
CA PHE A 26 22.20 10.36 5.95
C PHE A 26 23.58 10.33 6.61
N GLN A 27 24.65 10.36 5.81
CA GLN A 27 26.04 10.34 6.27
C GLN A 27 26.36 11.56 7.15
N ALA A 28 25.93 12.77 6.75
CA ALA A 28 26.09 13.96 7.59
C ALA A 28 25.42 13.81 8.96
N GLY A 29 24.28 13.10 9.02
CA GLY A 29 23.61 12.77 10.28
C GLY A 29 24.35 11.73 11.12
N GLU A 30 25.06 10.80 10.49
CA GLU A 30 25.92 9.85 11.18
C GLU A 30 27.18 10.53 11.75
N THR A 31 27.86 11.37 10.96
CA THR A 31 29.06 12.10 11.40
C THR A 31 28.75 13.09 12.52
N SER A 32 27.61 13.78 12.45
CA SER A 32 27.21 14.75 13.50
C SER A 32 26.54 14.10 14.72
N GLY A 33 26.19 12.82 14.64
CA GLY A 33 25.42 12.12 15.67
C GLY A 33 23.93 12.49 15.73
N ASN A 34 23.46 13.39 14.87
CA ASN A 34 22.05 13.81 14.81
C ASN A 34 21.41 13.39 13.48
N LYS A 35 20.53 12.38 13.53
CA LYS A 35 19.85 11.84 12.34
C LYS A 35 18.98 12.89 11.67
N ALA A 36 19.11 13.03 10.35
CA ALA A 36 18.27 13.93 9.57
C ALA A 36 16.78 13.54 9.67
N ASP A 37 15.94 14.48 10.09
CA ASP A 37 14.50 14.29 10.13
C ASP A 37 13.91 14.23 8.70
N PRO A 38 13.22 13.13 8.31
CA PRO A 38 12.64 12.98 6.97
C PRO A 38 11.70 14.11 6.55
N ARG A 39 10.99 14.76 7.48
CA ARG A 39 10.11 15.89 7.15
C ARG A 39 10.92 17.13 6.79
N THR A 40 12.00 17.37 7.51
CA THR A 40 12.94 18.46 7.24
C THR A 40 13.62 18.26 5.88
N VAL A 41 14.16 17.07 5.61
CA VAL A 41 14.80 16.75 4.32
C VAL A 41 13.82 16.91 3.16
N SER A 42 12.55 16.49 3.32
CA SER A 42 11.50 16.67 2.31
C SER A 42 11.25 18.14 1.98
N ARG A 43 11.29 19.03 2.99
CA ARG A 43 11.15 20.47 2.77
C ARG A 43 12.39 21.05 2.10
N GLU A 44 13.58 20.68 2.56
CA GLU A 44 14.84 21.15 1.99
C GLU A 44 14.95 20.82 0.50
N MET A 45 14.50 19.63 0.07
CA MET A 45 14.48 19.27 -1.36
C MET A 45 13.72 20.28 -2.23
N LYS A 46 12.68 20.93 -1.70
CA LYS A 46 11.89 21.90 -2.47
C LYS A 46 12.57 23.25 -2.67
N PHE A 47 13.55 23.56 -1.81
CA PHE A 47 14.21 24.86 -1.77
C PHE A 47 15.71 24.78 -2.06
N LYS A 48 16.30 23.58 -2.15
CA LYS A 48 17.71 23.40 -2.49
C LYS A 48 17.96 23.98 -3.88
N LYS A 49 18.94 24.88 -3.96
CA LYS A 49 19.38 25.53 -5.19
C LYS A 49 20.75 24.98 -5.59
N ASP A 50 20.97 24.90 -6.88
CA ASP A 50 22.27 24.61 -7.49
C ASP A 50 23.17 25.86 -7.50
N GLY A 51 24.45 25.72 -7.86
CA GLY A 51 25.42 26.83 -7.94
C GLY A 51 24.99 27.97 -8.86
N ASN A 52 24.09 27.69 -9.81
CA ASN A 52 23.50 28.68 -10.72
C ASN A 52 22.23 29.35 -10.16
N GLY A 53 21.86 29.11 -8.90
CA GLY A 53 20.69 29.70 -8.24
C GLY A 53 19.33 29.11 -8.64
N LYS A 54 19.30 28.14 -9.56
CA LYS A 54 18.10 27.37 -9.95
C LYS A 54 17.81 26.27 -8.93
N LEU A 55 16.54 25.86 -8.81
CA LEU A 55 16.16 24.68 -8.02
C LEU A 55 16.95 23.44 -8.48
N PHE A 56 17.56 22.77 -7.51
CA PHE A 56 18.37 21.57 -7.73
C PHE A 56 17.50 20.34 -8.04
N PHE A 57 16.27 20.30 -7.49
CA PHE A 57 15.29 19.24 -7.75
C PHE A 57 14.04 19.80 -8.43
N GLN A 58 13.56 19.08 -9.44
CA GLN A 58 12.27 19.37 -10.06
C GLN A 58 11.10 18.88 -9.20
N PRO A 59 9.88 19.44 -9.36
CA PRO A 59 8.71 19.05 -8.56
C PRO A 59 8.36 17.56 -8.58
N ASP A 60 8.66 16.87 -9.68
CA ASP A 60 8.49 15.43 -9.88
C ASP A 60 9.55 14.59 -9.16
N GLU A 61 10.71 15.17 -8.86
CA GLU A 61 11.80 14.52 -8.13
C GLU A 61 11.65 14.64 -6.60
N TRP A 62 10.77 15.52 -6.13
CA TRP A 62 10.52 15.71 -4.70
C TRP A 62 10.05 14.42 -4.04
N LYS A 63 10.66 14.11 -2.89
CA LYS A 63 10.28 12.94 -2.09
C LYS A 63 9.53 13.35 -0.84
N THR A 64 8.49 12.58 -0.53
CA THR A 64 7.71 12.72 0.70
C THR A 64 8.52 12.25 1.91
N ALA A 65 8.17 12.74 3.09
CA ALA A 65 8.78 12.28 4.34
C ALA A 65 8.71 10.76 4.52
N GLN A 66 7.63 10.11 4.05
CA GLN A 66 7.49 8.65 4.11
C GLN A 66 8.48 7.94 3.20
N GLN A 67 8.68 8.44 1.97
CA GLN A 67 9.66 7.90 1.03
C GLN A 67 11.09 8.06 1.57
N ILE A 68 11.41 9.21 2.15
CA ILE A 68 12.73 9.48 2.74
C ILE A 68 12.97 8.62 3.98
N LYS A 69 11.99 8.51 4.87
CA LYS A 69 12.05 7.63 6.05
C LYS A 69 12.29 6.17 5.63
N SER A 70 11.56 5.70 4.62
CA SER A 70 11.74 4.36 4.07
C SER A 70 13.14 4.18 3.48
N PHE A 71 13.66 5.19 2.76
CA PHE A 71 15.00 5.17 2.20
C PHE A 71 16.08 5.06 3.29
N PHE A 72 16.06 5.92 4.31
CA PHE A 72 17.02 5.88 5.43
C PHE A 72 16.96 4.56 6.22
N SER A 73 15.74 4.06 6.49
CA SER A 73 15.60 2.77 7.16
C SER A 73 16.25 1.64 6.37
N ARG A 74 16.10 1.64 5.04
CA ARG A 74 16.68 0.61 4.17
C ARG A 74 18.19 0.77 4.05
N TYR A 75 18.67 1.99 3.83
CA TYR A 75 20.10 2.30 3.75
C TYR A 75 20.84 1.92 5.05
N SER A 76 20.23 2.18 6.22
CA SER A 76 20.80 1.72 7.50
C SER A 76 20.78 0.20 7.71
N ALA A 77 19.83 -0.52 7.09
CA ALA A 77 19.75 -1.97 7.19
C ALA A 77 20.78 -2.64 6.28
N THR A 78 21.04 -2.08 5.11
CA THR A 78 22.09 -2.55 4.19
C THR A 78 23.47 -2.35 4.79
N LEU A 79 23.75 -1.17 5.37
CA LEU A 79 25.02 -0.91 6.06
C LEU A 79 25.27 -1.90 7.22
N ARG A 80 24.24 -2.21 8.01
CA ARG A 80 24.35 -3.21 9.08
C ARG A 80 24.62 -4.62 8.57
N ARG A 81 24.03 -5.03 7.44
CA ARG A 81 24.32 -6.33 6.83
C ARG A 81 25.78 -6.42 6.36
N GLN A 82 26.31 -5.33 5.80
CA GLN A 82 27.72 -5.26 5.38
C GLN A 82 28.67 -5.33 6.58
N GLN A 83 28.36 -4.66 7.69
CA GLN A 83 29.19 -4.72 8.90
C GLN A 83 29.21 -6.08 9.61
N ILE A 84 28.15 -6.89 9.47
CA ILE A 84 28.06 -8.22 10.10
C ILE A 84 28.79 -9.29 9.27
N GLY A 85 29.13 -9.01 8.01
CA GLY A 85 29.87 -9.91 7.12
C GLY A 85 31.37 -9.67 7.12
N VAL A 86 32.08 -9.97 8.22
CA VAL A 86 33.54 -10.08 8.20
C VAL A 86 33.99 -11.28 9.05
N VAL A 87 34.23 -12.43 8.40
CA VAL A 87 35.47 -13.23 8.54
C VAL A 87 35.63 -14.02 7.24
N GLY A 88 36.57 -13.61 6.40
CA GLY A 88 36.90 -14.24 5.13
C GLY A 88 37.75 -13.28 4.33
N GLU A 89 39.06 -13.36 4.56
CA GLU A 89 40.12 -12.57 3.94
C GLU A 89 39.94 -12.51 2.42
N GLU A 90 39.88 -11.29 1.88
CA GLU A 90 40.57 -10.82 0.67
C GLU A 90 39.86 -9.56 0.12
N GLU A 91 40.64 -8.49 0.05
CA GLU A 91 40.40 -7.21 -0.63
C GLU A 91 39.34 -6.26 -0.04
N GLU A 92 39.82 -5.06 0.27
CA GLU A 92 39.07 -3.82 0.46
C GLU A 92 38.19 -3.53 -0.78
N LYS A 93 37.08 -4.25 -0.93
CA LYS A 93 35.93 -3.75 -1.68
C LYS A 93 35.00 -3.16 -0.67
N GLU A 94 35.12 -1.84 -0.50
CA GLU A 94 33.98 -0.98 -0.22
C GLU A 94 32.91 -1.35 -1.25
N GLN A 95 32.07 -2.36 -0.93
CA GLN A 95 30.94 -2.73 -1.75
C GLN A 95 29.92 -1.60 -1.59
N GLU A 96 30.15 -0.52 -2.33
CA GLU A 96 29.19 0.54 -2.54
C GLU A 96 27.83 -0.10 -2.79
N LEU A 97 26.83 0.36 -2.06
CA LEU A 97 25.44 0.00 -2.31
C LEU A 97 25.15 0.15 -3.80
N THR A 98 25.05 -0.96 -4.52
CA THR A 98 24.97 -0.89 -5.98
C THR A 98 23.65 -0.25 -6.39
N GLU A 99 23.67 0.46 -7.53
CA GLU A 99 22.42 1.01 -8.09
C GLU A 99 21.38 -0.11 -8.27
N GLU A 100 21.83 -1.33 -8.58
CA GLU A 100 21.01 -2.54 -8.77
C GLU A 100 20.29 -2.98 -7.50
N ASP A 101 20.97 -3.01 -6.35
CA ASP A 101 20.33 -3.36 -5.07
C ASP A 101 19.18 -2.40 -4.79
N MET A 102 19.45 -1.09 -4.90
CA MET A 102 18.44 -0.07 -4.64
C MET A 102 17.26 -0.16 -5.64
N GLU A 103 17.54 -0.50 -6.89
CA GLU A 103 16.52 -0.69 -7.93
C GLU A 103 15.63 -1.89 -7.66
N ALA A 104 16.19 -3.03 -7.28
CA ALA A 104 15.41 -4.21 -6.90
C ALA A 104 14.41 -3.88 -5.79
N TRP A 105 14.86 -3.17 -4.75
CA TRP A 105 14.00 -2.76 -3.63
C TRP A 105 12.92 -1.74 -4.02
N GLU A 106 13.21 -0.81 -4.94
CA GLU A 106 12.19 0.11 -5.46
C GLU A 106 11.09 -0.67 -6.20
N THR A 107 11.46 -1.67 -6.99
CA THR A 107 10.50 -2.51 -7.71
C THR A 107 9.61 -3.30 -6.75
N GLU A 108 10.16 -3.93 -5.72
CA GLU A 108 9.38 -4.64 -4.70
C GLU A 108 8.37 -3.73 -3.99
N ALA A 109 8.77 -2.51 -3.63
CA ALA A 109 7.87 -1.55 -3.00
C ALA A 109 6.69 -1.21 -3.92
N THR A 110 6.93 -1.03 -5.22
CA THR A 110 5.84 -0.83 -6.18
C THR A 110 4.92 -2.03 -6.24
N LEU A 111 5.45 -3.25 -6.28
CA LEU A 111 4.65 -4.48 -6.31
C LEU A 111 3.79 -4.64 -5.05
N GLN A 112 4.31 -4.22 -3.89
CA GLN A 112 3.53 -4.23 -2.65
C GLN A 112 2.35 -3.25 -2.72
N ASP A 113 2.56 -2.03 -3.22
CA ASP A 113 1.46 -1.07 -3.42
C ASP A 113 0.41 -1.63 -4.41
N LEU A 114 0.84 -2.34 -5.46
CA LEU A 114 -0.08 -3.01 -6.39
C LEU A 114 -0.93 -4.05 -5.68
N ARG A 115 -0.30 -4.90 -4.87
CA ARG A 115 -1.01 -5.90 -4.06
C ARG A 115 -2.02 -5.23 -3.15
N ASP A 116 -1.62 -4.21 -2.41
CA ASP A 116 -2.50 -3.49 -1.49
C ASP A 116 -3.69 -2.84 -2.22
N ALA A 117 -3.47 -2.29 -3.41
CA ALA A 117 -4.54 -1.75 -4.24
C ALA A 117 -5.52 -2.84 -4.71
N ILE A 118 -5.02 -3.99 -5.17
CA ILE A 118 -5.86 -5.14 -5.55
C ILE A 118 -6.65 -5.63 -4.32
N TYR A 119 -5.98 -5.82 -3.18
CA TYR A 119 -6.65 -6.24 -1.94
C TYR A 119 -7.70 -5.22 -1.48
N SER A 120 -7.48 -3.92 -1.69
CA SER A 120 -8.47 -2.90 -1.37
C SER A 120 -9.73 -3.01 -2.25
N GLN A 121 -9.57 -3.32 -3.54
CA GLN A 121 -10.68 -3.53 -4.48
C GLN A 121 -11.41 -4.85 -4.24
N MET A 122 -10.71 -5.87 -3.74
CA MET A 122 -11.31 -7.17 -3.40
C MET A 122 -11.96 -7.18 -2.01
N ARG A 123 -11.70 -6.18 -1.16
CA ARG A 123 -12.47 -6.02 0.08
C ARG A 123 -13.87 -5.56 -0.29
N GLN A 124 -14.88 -6.23 0.28
CA GLN A 124 -16.26 -5.78 0.18
C GLN A 124 -16.35 -4.33 0.70
N GLU A 125 -16.66 -3.40 -0.20
CA GLU A 125 -16.90 -2.00 0.16
C GLU A 125 -18.17 -1.94 1.00
N HIS A 126 -18.07 -1.30 2.16
CA HIS A 126 -19.25 -0.93 2.93
C HIS A 126 -19.87 0.31 2.28
N PRO A 127 -21.20 0.36 2.07
CA PRO A 127 -22.20 -0.67 2.37
C PRO A 127 -22.29 -1.80 1.35
N ILE A 128 -22.58 -3.02 1.85
CA ILE A 128 -22.98 -4.16 1.01
C ILE A 128 -24.34 -3.80 0.43
N GLN A 129 -24.34 -3.26 -0.78
CA GLN A 129 -25.52 -2.78 -1.47
C GLN A 129 -25.76 -3.59 -2.74
N VAL A 130 -27.00 -4.04 -2.91
CA VAL A 130 -27.48 -4.73 -4.12
C VAL A 130 -28.68 -3.93 -4.63
N GLY A 131 -28.49 -3.23 -5.76
CA GLY A 131 -29.46 -2.25 -6.25
C GLY A 131 -29.72 -1.15 -5.22
N GLU A 132 -30.95 -1.06 -4.71
CA GLU A 132 -31.37 -0.10 -3.67
C GLU A 132 -31.35 -0.69 -2.26
N ILE A 133 -30.94 -1.95 -2.11
CA ILE A 133 -31.02 -2.70 -0.85
C ILE A 133 -29.67 -2.67 -0.14
N ASN A 134 -29.59 -1.96 0.99
CA ASN A 134 -28.44 -1.98 1.89
C ASN A 134 -28.53 -3.17 2.86
N ILE A 135 -27.73 -4.21 2.61
CA ILE A 135 -27.70 -5.45 3.39
C ILE A 135 -27.05 -5.23 4.77
N CYS A 136 -26.09 -4.30 4.88
CA CYS A 136 -25.47 -3.96 6.16
C CYS A 136 -26.52 -3.39 7.13
N ASP A 137 -27.29 -2.40 6.69
CA ASP A 137 -28.29 -1.73 7.53
C ASP A 137 -29.43 -2.69 7.91
N LEU A 138 -29.90 -3.50 6.94
CA LEU A 138 -30.95 -4.48 7.19
C LEU A 138 -30.50 -5.61 8.12
N SER A 139 -29.24 -6.03 8.05
CA SER A 139 -28.66 -7.02 8.96
C SER A 139 -28.47 -6.46 10.37
N LEU A 140 -28.04 -5.20 10.51
CA LEU A 140 -27.91 -4.53 11.81
C LEU A 140 -29.28 -4.31 12.46
N ALA A 141 -30.30 -3.95 11.68
CA ALA A 141 -31.65 -3.71 12.17
C ALA A 141 -32.48 -5.00 12.38
N GLY A 142 -31.96 -6.18 12.05
CA GLY A 142 -32.72 -7.44 12.10
C GLY A 142 -33.91 -7.49 11.13
N LYS A 143 -33.86 -6.71 10.05
CA LYS A 143 -34.96 -6.50 9.09
C LYS A 143 -34.78 -7.25 7.77
N LEU A 144 -33.73 -8.07 7.60
CA LEU A 144 -33.53 -8.89 6.40
C LEU A 144 -34.73 -9.79 6.08
N GLN A 145 -35.40 -10.30 7.11
CA GLN A 145 -36.63 -11.12 6.99
C GLN A 145 -37.81 -10.42 6.29
N ASN A 146 -37.83 -9.08 6.29
CA ASN A 146 -38.89 -8.27 5.69
C ASN A 146 -38.80 -8.22 4.16
N LEU A 147 -37.65 -8.58 3.58
CA LEU A 147 -37.48 -8.62 2.13
C LEU A 147 -38.35 -9.71 1.49
N LYS A 148 -38.84 -9.46 0.28
CA LYS A 148 -39.56 -10.46 -0.51
C LYS A 148 -38.59 -11.55 -0.97
N ILE A 149 -39.08 -12.78 -1.14
CA ILE A 149 -38.23 -13.90 -1.57
C ILE A 149 -37.55 -13.65 -2.93
N VAL A 150 -38.21 -12.88 -3.80
CA VAL A 150 -37.63 -12.44 -5.08
C VAL A 150 -36.41 -11.54 -4.85
N GLN A 151 -36.49 -10.58 -3.94
CA GLN A 151 -35.38 -9.70 -3.60
C GLN A 151 -34.23 -10.49 -2.95
N LEU A 152 -34.54 -11.42 -2.05
CA LEU A 152 -33.53 -12.29 -1.43
C LEU A 152 -32.80 -13.15 -2.46
N LYS A 153 -33.50 -13.64 -3.50
CA LYS A 153 -32.89 -14.37 -4.62
C LYS A 153 -31.95 -13.46 -5.41
N THR A 154 -32.41 -12.29 -5.82
CA THR A 154 -31.59 -11.32 -6.57
C THR A 154 -30.32 -10.96 -5.80
N VAL A 155 -30.47 -10.56 -4.54
CA VAL A 155 -29.36 -10.21 -3.65
C VAL A 155 -28.39 -11.39 -3.51
N SER A 156 -28.89 -12.59 -3.26
CA SER A 156 -28.03 -13.76 -3.07
C SER A 156 -27.29 -14.17 -4.34
N SER A 157 -27.90 -14.00 -5.51
CA SER A 157 -27.26 -14.26 -6.81
C SER A 157 -26.18 -13.24 -7.12
N GLU A 158 -26.41 -11.95 -6.84
CA GLU A 158 -25.42 -10.89 -7.09
C GLU A 158 -24.23 -10.96 -6.12
N LEU A 159 -24.47 -11.35 -4.86
CA LEU A 159 -23.40 -11.51 -3.86
C LEU A 159 -22.68 -12.86 -3.95
N GLY A 160 -23.13 -13.77 -4.82
CA GLY A 160 -22.53 -15.10 -4.97
C GLY A 160 -22.58 -15.94 -3.69
N SER A 161 -23.57 -15.74 -2.82
CA SER A 161 -23.70 -16.48 -1.57
C SER A 161 -24.08 -17.94 -1.86
N ASN A 162 -23.41 -18.90 -1.20
CA ASN A 162 -23.67 -20.32 -1.37
C ASN A 162 -24.99 -20.72 -0.69
N ILE A 163 -26.10 -20.67 -1.42
CA ILE A 163 -27.41 -21.04 -0.88
C ILE A 163 -27.51 -22.56 -0.75
N GLN A 164 -27.60 -23.06 0.46
CA GLN A 164 -27.87 -24.48 0.74
C GLN A 164 -29.36 -24.65 1.09
N GLY A 165 -30.06 -25.54 0.36
CA GLY A 165 -31.45 -25.92 0.64
C GLY A 165 -32.52 -25.32 -0.31
N SER A 166 -33.78 -25.32 0.16
CA SER A 166 -34.96 -25.03 -0.68
C SER A 166 -35.09 -23.55 -1.05
N GLN A 167 -35.09 -23.27 -2.35
CA GLN A 167 -35.29 -21.93 -2.93
C GLN A 167 -36.71 -21.36 -2.74
N ALA A 168 -37.62 -22.12 -2.14
CA ALA A 168 -38.97 -21.70 -1.80
C ALA A 168 -39.07 -21.11 -0.37
N ARG A 169 -38.06 -21.34 0.48
CA ARG A 169 -38.06 -20.88 1.87
C ARG A 169 -37.15 -19.66 2.02
N LYS A 170 -37.66 -18.58 2.62
CA LYS A 170 -36.86 -17.38 2.94
C LYS A 170 -35.62 -17.71 3.77
N LYS A 171 -35.75 -18.63 4.73
CA LYS A 171 -34.67 -19.02 5.67
C LYS A 171 -33.38 -19.44 4.95
N SER A 172 -33.49 -20.15 3.82
CA SER A 172 -32.33 -20.60 3.03
C SER A 172 -31.49 -19.44 2.48
N PHE A 173 -32.06 -18.24 2.34
CA PHE A 173 -31.33 -17.04 1.90
C PHE A 173 -30.88 -16.18 3.09
N LEU A 174 -31.65 -16.13 4.17
CA LEU A 174 -31.36 -15.27 5.32
C LEU A 174 -30.07 -15.67 6.03
N GLU A 175 -29.87 -16.97 6.30
CA GLU A 175 -28.67 -17.44 7.01
C GLU A 175 -27.37 -17.12 6.26
N PRO A 176 -27.22 -17.42 4.94
CA PRO A 176 -26.04 -17.02 4.19
C PRO A 176 -25.84 -15.50 4.11
N LEU A 177 -26.91 -14.72 3.95
CA LEU A 177 -26.82 -13.25 3.86
C LEU A 177 -26.43 -12.62 5.20
N GLU A 178 -26.88 -13.18 6.32
CA GLU A 178 -26.46 -12.76 7.65
C GLU A 178 -25.00 -13.12 7.92
N GLU A 179 -24.55 -14.31 7.53
CA GLU A 179 -23.15 -14.71 7.62
C GLU A 179 -22.25 -13.82 6.76
N PHE A 180 -22.69 -13.53 5.54
CA PHE A 180 -22.01 -12.60 4.63
C PHE A 180 -21.93 -11.19 5.25
N ALA A 181 -23.02 -10.68 5.84
CA ALA A 181 -23.03 -9.40 6.52
C ALA A 181 -22.13 -9.33 7.78
N LYS A 182 -21.91 -10.45 8.49
CA LYS A 182 -20.95 -10.53 9.60
C LYS A 182 -19.50 -10.35 9.16
N SER A 183 -19.18 -10.66 7.91
CA SER A 183 -17.85 -10.42 7.35
C SER A 183 -17.55 -8.93 7.09
N CYS A 184 -18.60 -8.10 7.09
CA CYS A 184 -18.50 -6.66 6.89
C CYS A 184 -17.93 -5.93 8.12
N LYS A 185 -17.24 -4.81 7.88
CA LYS A 185 -16.67 -3.97 8.94
C LYS A 185 -17.71 -3.32 9.86
N CYS A 186 -18.99 -3.24 9.47
CA CYS A 186 -20.05 -2.60 10.27
C CYS A 186 -20.38 -3.36 11.57
N ARG A 187 -20.02 -4.64 11.62
CA ARG A 187 -20.27 -5.53 12.77
C ARG A 187 -19.00 -5.86 13.56
N LYS A 188 -17.85 -5.29 13.18
CA LYS A 188 -16.57 -5.40 13.90
C LYS A 188 -16.33 -4.20 14.80
#